data_AF-A0A2W5KQB4-F1
#
_entry.id   AF-A0A2W5KQB4-F1
#
_cell.length_a   1.000
_cell.length_b   1.000
_cell.length_c   1.000
_cell.angle_alpha   90.00
_cell.angle_beta   90.00
_cell.angle_gamma   90.00
#
_symmetry.space_group_name_H-M   'P 1'
#
loop_
_entity.id
_entity.type
_entity.pdbx_description
1 polymer ?
#
loop_
_entity_poly.entity_id
_entity_poly.type
_entity_poly.pdbx_seq_one_letter_code
_entity_poly.pdbx_strand_id
1 'polypeptide(L)'
;MAEMTFCLPDELADWIEAEAVKSDYADAGGFLLALLRNEYERRKPPMSIDELRARLDASRRSGVSEKSIEEIIADGNRLAKARRSEKHGTFTR
;
A
#
# COMPACT_ATOMS: atom_id res chain seq x y z
N MET A 1 -14.84 11.98 -13.30
CA MET A 1 -14.26 10.83 -14.03
C MET A 1 -13.64 11.39 -15.30
N ALA A 2 -12.43 10.96 -15.64
CA ALA A 2 -11.86 11.24 -16.95
C ALA A 2 -12.32 10.14 -17.91
N GLU A 3 -12.76 10.52 -19.10
CA GLU A 3 -13.12 9.59 -20.18
C GLU A 3 -11.94 9.50 -21.15
N MET A 4 -11.58 8.27 -21.54
CA MET A 4 -10.50 8.01 -22.49
C MET A 4 -10.98 6.98 -23.50
N THR A 5 -10.85 7.31 -24.79
CA THR A 5 -11.14 6.40 -25.90
C THR A 5 -9.82 5.93 -26.50
N PHE A 6 -9.69 4.63 -26.72
CA PHE A 6 -8.51 4.02 -27.37
C PHE A 6 -8.98 2.97 -28.38
N CYS A 7 -8.20 2.80 -29.44
CA CYS A 7 -8.46 1.76 -30.44
C CYS A 7 -7.67 0.51 -30.08
N LEU A 8 -8.33 -0.64 -30.16
CA LEU A 8 -7.73 -1.95 -30.00
C LEU A 8 -7.93 -2.75 -31.29
N PRO A 9 -7.07 -3.75 -31.58
CA PRO A 9 -7.39 -4.77 -32.58
C PRO A 9 -8.69 -5.51 -32.21
N ASP A 10 -9.49 -5.85 -33.21
CA ASP A 10 -10.80 -6.50 -33.02
C ASP A 10 -10.69 -7.79 -32.18
N GLU A 11 -9.69 -8.64 -32.47
CA GLU A 11 -9.44 -9.87 -31.72
C GLU A 11 -9.21 -9.62 -30.22
N LEU A 12 -8.59 -8.49 -29.88
CA LEU A 12 -8.31 -8.11 -28.50
C LEU A 12 -9.57 -7.54 -27.82
N ALA A 13 -10.39 -6.78 -28.56
CA ALA A 13 -11.66 -6.27 -28.06
C ALA A 13 -12.61 -7.43 -27.70
N ASP A 14 -12.79 -8.38 -28.62
CA ASP A 14 -13.63 -9.57 -28.41
C ASP A 14 -13.18 -10.39 -27.20
N TRP A 15 -11.86 -10.58 -27.06
CA TRP A 15 -11.29 -11.28 -25.91
C TRP A 15 -11.55 -10.55 -24.58
N ILE A 16 -11.39 -9.22 -24.55
CA ILE A 16 -11.66 -8.41 -23.36
C ILE A 16 -13.14 -8.48 -22.96
N GLU A 17 -14.05 -8.39 -23.93
CA GLU A 17 -15.50 -8.49 -23.66
C GLU A 17 -15.86 -9.85 -23.06
N ALA A 18 -15.33 -10.94 -23.60
CA ALA A 18 -15.54 -12.28 -23.06
C ALA A 18 -15.00 -12.43 -21.64
N GLU A 19 -13.80 -11.89 -21.36
CA GLU A 19 -13.19 -11.97 -20.03
C GLU A 19 -13.91 -11.09 -19.00
N ALA A 20 -14.47 -9.94 -19.42
CA ALA A 20 -15.29 -9.08 -18.58
C ALA A 20 -16.54 -9.81 -18.08
N VAL A 21 -17.26 -10.50 -18.98
CA VAL A 21 -18.43 -11.32 -18.62
C VAL A 21 -18.04 -12.46 -17.67
N LYS A 22 -16.95 -13.17 -17.98
CA LYS A 22 -16.45 -14.27 -17.14
C LYS A 22 -16.04 -13.81 -15.74
N SER A 23 -15.57 -12.57 -15.62
CA SER A 23 -15.14 -11.97 -14.36
C SER A 23 -16.23 -11.12 -13.68
N ASP A 24 -17.49 -11.23 -14.13
CA ASP A 24 -18.67 -10.55 -13.57
C ASP A 24 -18.60 -9.00 -13.58
N TYR A 25 -17.93 -8.44 -14.59
CA TYR A 25 -17.95 -7.00 -14.85
C TYR A 25 -19.10 -6.64 -15.79
N ALA A 26 -19.68 -5.44 -15.58
CA ALA A 26 -20.79 -4.94 -16.38
C ALA A 26 -20.41 -4.64 -17.84
N ASP A 27 -19.14 -4.29 -18.10
CA ASP A 27 -18.60 -4.02 -19.42
C ASP A 27 -17.07 -4.21 -19.47
N ALA A 28 -16.53 -4.21 -20.69
CA ALA A 28 -15.09 -4.25 -20.94
C ALA A 28 -14.33 -3.06 -20.30
N GLY A 29 -14.96 -1.88 -20.24
CA GLY A 29 -14.37 -0.68 -19.66
C GLY A 29 -14.09 -0.81 -18.16
N GLY A 30 -15.03 -1.37 -17.42
CA GLY A 30 -14.93 -1.64 -15.99
C GLY A 30 -13.86 -2.69 -15.69
N PHE A 31 -13.79 -3.74 -16.51
CA PHE A 31 -12.72 -4.73 -16.41
C PHE A 31 -11.34 -4.12 -16.65
N LEU A 32 -11.17 -3.34 -17.72
CA LEU A 32 -9.91 -2.66 -18.02
C LEU A 32 -9.53 -1.63 -16.95
N LEU A 33 -10.49 -0.90 -16.40
CA LEU A 33 -10.25 0.03 -15.30
C LEU A 33 -9.75 -0.71 -14.06
N ALA A 34 -10.33 -1.87 -13.74
CA ALA A 34 -9.86 -2.70 -12.63
C ALA A 34 -8.41 -3.18 -12.85
N LEU A 35 -8.08 -3.63 -14.06
CA LEU A 35 -6.72 -4.02 -14.42
C LEU A 35 -5.73 -2.85 -14.34
N LEU A 36 -6.07 -1.70 -14.92
CA LEU A 36 -5.24 -0.50 -14.88
C LEU A 36 -5.06 0.02 -13.47
N ARG A 37 -6.10 -0.04 -12.63
CA ARG A 37 -5.99 0.32 -11.22
C ARG A 37 -5.02 -0.60 -10.48
N ASN A 38 -5.14 -1.90 -10.68
CA ASN A 38 -4.20 -2.85 -10.07
C ASN A 38 -2.77 -2.58 -10.54
N GLU A 39 -2.59 -2.31 -11.84
CA GLU A 39 -1.27 -1.98 -12.38
C GLU A 39 -0.73 -0.65 -11.84
N TYR A 40 -1.58 0.35 -11.71
CA TYR A 40 -1.23 1.64 -11.13
C TYR A 40 -0.81 1.49 -9.68
N GLU A 41 -1.57 0.77 -8.85
CA GLU A 41 -1.20 0.50 -7.45
C GLU A 41 0.06 -0.37 -7.34
N ARG A 42 0.26 -1.33 -8.25
CA ARG A 42 1.47 -2.15 -8.30
C ARG A 42 2.71 -1.34 -8.65
N ARG A 43 2.59 -0.38 -9.57
CA ARG A 43 3.69 0.50 -9.99
C ARG A 43 3.88 1.68 -9.06
N LYS A 44 2.88 2.03 -8.26
CA LYS A 44 2.98 3.07 -7.24
C LYS A 44 4.08 2.65 -6.28
N PRO A 45 5.18 3.42 -6.18
CA PRO A 45 6.23 3.12 -5.23
C PRO A 45 5.61 3.06 -3.82
N PRO A 46 5.94 2.06 -2.99
CA PRO A 46 5.42 1.94 -1.63
C PRO A 46 5.78 3.15 -0.75
N MET A 47 6.75 3.94 -1.18
CA MET A 47 7.15 5.23 -0.64
C MET A 47 7.66 6.08 -1.81
N SER A 48 7.24 7.33 -1.92
CA SER A 48 7.86 8.23 -2.89
C SER A 48 9.34 8.42 -2.58
N ILE A 49 10.18 8.65 -3.59
CA ILE A 49 11.61 8.96 -3.35
C ILE A 49 11.77 10.15 -2.41
N ASP A 50 10.84 11.10 -2.45
CA ASP A 50 10.85 12.28 -1.59
C ASP A 50 10.49 11.97 -0.13
N GLU A 51 9.53 11.07 0.11
CA GLU A 51 9.27 10.56 1.47
C GLU A 51 10.46 9.77 2.03
N LEU A 52 11.13 8.98 1.19
CA LEU A 52 12.34 8.26 1.61
C LEU A 52 13.46 9.25 1.97
N ARG A 53 13.68 10.28 1.16
CA ARG A 53 14.64 11.35 1.44
C ARG A 53 14.30 12.08 2.74
N ALA A 54 13.03 12.43 2.94
CA ALA A 54 12.58 13.09 4.17
C ALA A 54 12.81 12.21 5.41
N ARG A 55 12.56 10.90 5.31
CA ARG A 55 12.83 9.93 6.40
C ARG A 55 14.32 9.82 6.69
N LEU A 56 15.16 9.74 5.67
CA LEU A 56 16.61 9.67 5.81
C LEU A 56 17.17 10.94 6.43
N ASP A 57 16.68 12.11 6.04
CA ASP A 57 17.10 13.39 6.62
C ASP A 57 16.66 13.52 8.09
N ALA A 58 15.47 13.02 8.44
CA ALA A 58 15.03 12.94 9.83
C ALA A 58 15.92 12.01 10.65
N SER A 59 16.29 10.84 10.11
CA SER A 59 17.20 9.90 10.77
C SER A 59 18.63 10.44 10.91
N ARG A 60 19.14 11.19 9.92
CA ARG A 60 20.43 11.88 10.01
C ARG A 60 20.41 12.94 11.09
N ARG A 61 19.32 13.70 11.19
CA ARG A 61 19.13 14.73 12.23
C ARG A 61 18.96 14.14 13.63
N SER A 62 18.40 12.93 13.77
CA SER A 62 18.23 12.29 15.07
C SER A 62 19.54 11.78 15.69
N GLY A 63 20.64 11.78 14.93
CA GLY A 63 21.94 11.30 15.40
C GLY A 63 22.02 9.79 15.53
N VAL A 64 23.21 9.31 15.92
CA VAL A 64 23.47 7.88 16.16
C VAL A 64 23.07 7.55 17.60
N SER A 65 22.35 6.44 17.77
CA SER A 65 21.99 5.95 19.10
C SER A 65 23.21 5.36 19.80
N GLU A 66 23.42 5.74 21.05
CA GLU A 66 24.45 5.14 21.93
C GLU A 66 24.01 3.81 22.56
N LYS A 67 22.72 3.46 22.42
CA LYS A 67 22.17 2.24 23.03
C LYS A 67 22.75 0.97 22.41
N SER A 68 23.00 -0.02 23.25
CA SER A 68 23.33 -1.38 22.81
C SER A 68 22.11 -2.08 22.20
N ILE A 69 22.35 -3.18 21.49
CA ILE A 69 21.27 -4.00 20.90
C ILE A 69 20.37 -4.55 22.01
N GLU A 70 20.94 -5.00 23.13
CA GLU A 70 20.21 -5.52 24.27
C GLU A 70 19.30 -4.47 24.90
N GLU A 71 19.77 -3.23 25.03
CA GLU A 71 19.00 -2.10 25.54
C GLU A 71 17.83 -1.73 24.62
N ILE A 72 18.05 -1.77 23.30
CA ILE A 72 17.00 -1.53 22.30
C ILE A 72 15.90 -2.59 22.39
N ILE A 73 16.27 -3.87 22.54
CA ILE A 73 15.30 -4.97 22.69
C ILE A 73 14.54 -4.85 24.01
N ALA A 74 15.24 -4.53 25.11
CA ALA A 74 14.61 -4.34 26.41
C ALA A 74 13.60 -3.18 26.41
N ASP A 75 13.97 -2.05 25.80
CA ASP A 75 13.07 -0.90 25.61
C ASP A 75 11.87 -1.26 24.74
N GLY A 76 12.09 -1.97 23.63
CA GLY A 76 11.02 -2.44 22.74
C GLY A 76 10.00 -3.33 23.47
N ASN A 77 10.48 -4.30 24.26
CA ASN A 77 9.64 -5.17 25.08
C ASN A 77 8.83 -4.40 26.14
N ARG A 78 9.45 -3.39 26.77
CA ARG A 78 8.78 -2.52 27.74
C ARG A 78 7.62 -1.75 27.09
N LEU A 79 7.87 -1.13 25.93
CA LEU A 79 6.86 -0.39 25.17
C LEU A 79 5.72 -1.31 24.67
N ALA A 80 6.04 -2.50 24.18
CA ALA A 80 5.04 -3.47 23.73
C ALA A 80 4.15 -3.97 24.88
N LYS A 81 4.72 -4.16 26.08
CA LYS A 81 3.97 -4.52 27.29
C LYS A 81 3.01 -3.39 27.72
N ALA A 82 3.48 -2.14 27.72
CA ALA A 82 2.66 -0.97 28.05
C ALA A 82 1.45 -0.81 27.11
N ARG A 83 1.67 -0.97 25.79
CA ARG A 83 0.59 -0.94 24.78
C ARG A 83 -0.43 -2.07 24.95
N ARG A 84 0.02 -3.26 25.39
CA ARG A 84 -0.87 -4.38 25.69
C ARG A 84 -1.75 -4.12 26.91
N SER A 85 -1.21 -3.54 27.98
CA SER A 85 -1.99 -3.17 29.16
C SER A 85 -3.01 -2.05 28.86
N GLU A 86 -2.66 -1.07 28.02
CA GLU A 86 -3.60 -0.02 27.59
C GLU A 86 -4.78 -0.59 26.80
N LYS A 87 -4.55 -1.51 25.87
CA LYS A 87 -5.63 -2.16 25.10
C LYS A 87 -6.53 -3.07 25.93
N HIS A 88 -6.02 -3.64 27.03
CA HIS A 88 -6.81 -4.48 27.95
C HIS A 88 -7.56 -3.66 29.01
N GLY A 89 -7.16 -2.42 29.27
CA GLY A 89 -7.84 -1.51 30.20
C GLY A 89 -9.10 -0.84 29.63
N THR A 90 -9.27 -0.83 28.30
CA THR A 90 -10.41 -0.18 27.62
C THR A 90 -11.64 -1.07 27.43
N PHE A 91 -11.61 -2.35 27.84
CA PHE A 91 -12.76 -3.27 27.69
C PHE A 91 -13.57 -3.47 29.00
N THR A 92 -13.27 -2.73 30.06
CA THR A 92 -14.00 -2.82 31.33
C THR A 92 -14.68 -1.49 31.65
N ARG A 93 -15.79 -1.18 30.97
CA ARG A 93 -16.81 -0.27 31.49
C ARG A 93 -18.17 -0.52 30.83
#